data_AF-Q7Z1U8-F1
#
_entry.id   AF-Q7Z1U8-F1
#
_cell.length_a   1.000
_cell.length_b   1.000
_cell.length_c   1.000
_cell.angle_alpha   90.00
_cell.angle_beta   90.00
_cell.angle_gamma   90.00
#
_symmetry.space_group_name_H-M   'P 1'
#
loop_
_entity.id
_entity.type
_entity.pdbx_description
1 polymer ?
#
loop_
_entity_poly.entity_id
_entity_poly.type
_entity_poly.pdbx_seq_one_letter_code
_entity_poly.pdbx_strand_id
1 'polypeptide(L)'
;FFSCWEEYIQKYFNGDWSKIKNIGSDTFEFLIKKCGNNSAHGETIFNKKLNNAEKKCNENKSTNNKMKSSVISCDLNATNYIRGCQSKIYDGKIFPGKGGEKQWICKDTITHGHTNG
;
A
#
# COMPACT_ATOMS: atom_id res chain seq x y z
N PHE A 1 -16.42 6.02 -17.93
CA PHE A 1 -15.20 6.85 -17.99
C PHE A 1 -15.50 8.27 -17.51
N PHE A 2 -16.17 9.12 -18.31
CA PHE A 2 -16.44 10.53 -17.97
C PHE A 2 -17.25 10.69 -16.67
N SER A 3 -18.32 9.90 -16.52
CA SER A 3 -19.15 9.86 -15.30
C SER A 3 -18.38 9.54 -14.01
N CYS A 4 -17.30 8.75 -14.09
CA CYS A 4 -16.48 8.38 -12.92
C CYS A 4 -15.60 9.55 -12.46
N TRP A 5 -15.04 10.30 -13.42
CA TRP A 5 -14.29 11.53 -13.13
C TRP A 5 -15.24 12.62 -12.63
N GLU A 6 -16.40 12.77 -13.28
CA GLU A 6 -17.42 13.74 -12.91
C GLU A 6 -17.92 13.55 -11.47
N GLU A 7 -18.16 12.31 -11.03
CA GLU A 7 -18.53 12.03 -9.64
C GLU A 7 -17.48 12.56 -8.63
N TYR A 8 -16.20 12.40 -8.95
CA TYR A 8 -15.12 12.88 -8.11
C TYR A 8 -15.02 14.41 -8.12
N ILE A 9 -15.07 15.03 -9.29
CA ILE A 9 -15.03 16.49 -9.44
C ILE A 9 -16.26 17.15 -8.78
N GLN A 10 -17.43 16.55 -8.90
CA GLN A 10 -18.64 17.05 -8.27
C GLN A 10 -18.54 17.02 -6.75
N LYS A 11 -17.99 15.94 -6.19
CA LYS A 11 -17.88 15.75 -4.74
C LYS A 11 -16.80 16.63 -4.08
N TYR A 12 -15.66 16.81 -4.74
CA TYR A 12 -14.49 17.48 -4.12
C TYR A 12 -14.23 18.89 -4.65
N PHE A 13 -14.72 19.21 -5.84
CA PHE A 13 -14.50 20.51 -6.49
C PHE A 13 -15.79 21.22 -6.87
N ASN A 14 -16.96 20.76 -6.38
CA ASN A 14 -18.28 21.34 -6.69
C ASN A 14 -18.55 21.47 -8.20
N GLY A 15 -18.04 20.52 -9.00
CA GLY A 15 -18.21 20.54 -10.46
C GLY A 15 -17.21 21.44 -11.20
N ASP A 16 -16.28 22.08 -10.49
CA ASP A 16 -15.26 22.94 -11.10
C ASP A 16 -14.11 22.11 -11.68
N TRP A 17 -14.24 21.78 -12.96
CA TRP A 17 -13.23 21.07 -13.74
C TRP A 17 -11.91 21.84 -13.90
N SER A 18 -11.87 23.15 -13.67
CA SER A 18 -10.62 23.92 -13.79
C SER A 18 -9.59 23.49 -12.73
N LYS A 19 -10.07 22.99 -11.58
CA LYS A 19 -9.24 22.50 -10.47
C LYS A 19 -8.59 21.15 -10.72
N ILE A 20 -8.94 20.46 -11.81
CA ILE A 20 -8.35 19.17 -12.18
C ILE A 20 -6.83 19.26 -12.36
N LYS A 21 -6.33 20.42 -12.81
CA LYS A 21 -4.89 20.70 -12.99
C LYS A 21 -4.14 20.84 -11.67
N ASN A 22 -4.85 21.04 -10.56
CA ASN A 22 -4.30 21.23 -9.23
C ASN A 22 -4.36 19.94 -8.38
N ILE A 23 -4.72 18.81 -9.00
CA ILE A 23 -4.74 17.50 -8.32
C ILE A 23 -3.30 17.03 -8.12
N GLY A 24 -2.94 16.65 -6.89
CA GLY A 24 -1.62 16.08 -6.58
C GLY A 24 -1.38 14.75 -7.29
N SER A 25 -0.10 14.40 -7.53
CA SER A 25 0.30 13.23 -8.34
C SER A 25 -0.36 11.92 -7.90
N ASP A 26 -0.38 11.66 -6.60
CA ASP A 26 -0.88 10.38 -6.06
C ASP A 26 -2.39 10.26 -6.24
N THR A 27 -3.09 11.40 -6.12
CA THR A 27 -4.54 11.46 -6.33
C THR A 27 -4.86 11.33 -7.82
N PHE A 28 -4.03 11.92 -8.69
CA PHE A 28 -4.18 11.79 -10.13
C PHE A 28 -3.96 10.34 -10.59
N GLU A 29 -2.93 9.66 -10.08
CA GLU A 29 -2.68 8.24 -10.34
C GLU A 29 -3.84 7.36 -9.83
N PHE A 30 -4.34 7.64 -8.62
CA PHE A 30 -5.51 6.96 -8.08
C PHE A 30 -6.73 7.10 -9.01
N LEU A 31 -7.00 8.30 -9.51
CA LEU A 31 -8.12 8.57 -10.43
C LEU A 31 -7.94 7.86 -11.77
N ILE A 32 -6.74 7.87 -12.34
CA ILE A 32 -6.44 7.10 -13.57
C ILE A 32 -6.69 5.62 -13.34
N LYS A 33 -6.23 5.06 -12.21
CA LYS A 33 -6.40 3.65 -11.90
C LYS A 33 -7.87 3.28 -11.67
N LYS A 34 -8.65 4.18 -11.07
CA LYS A 34 -10.07 3.97 -10.74
C LYS A 34 -10.98 4.17 -11.95
N CYS A 35 -10.78 5.24 -12.70
CA CYS A 35 -11.71 5.71 -13.73
C CYS A 35 -11.18 5.52 -15.16
N GLY A 36 -9.88 5.29 -15.32
CA GLY A 36 -9.18 5.17 -16.60
C GLY A 36 -8.46 6.46 -16.98
N ASN A 37 -7.45 6.33 -17.85
CA ASN A 37 -6.76 7.44 -18.50
C ASN A 37 -7.60 7.99 -19.67
N ASN A 38 -8.23 7.10 -20.45
CA ASN A 38 -9.01 7.46 -21.63
C ASN A 38 -10.35 6.72 -21.68
N SER A 39 -11.23 7.16 -22.58
CA SER A 39 -12.56 6.58 -22.79
C SER A 39 -12.55 5.09 -23.14
N ALA A 40 -11.48 4.63 -23.82
CA ALA A 40 -11.30 3.24 -24.24
C ALA A 40 -11.13 2.26 -23.06
N HIS A 41 -10.72 2.72 -21.87
CA HIS A 41 -10.54 1.85 -20.71
C HIS A 41 -11.80 1.62 -19.87
N GLY A 42 -12.94 2.26 -20.20
CA GLY A 42 -14.16 2.16 -19.42
C GLY A 42 -14.69 0.73 -19.28
N GLU A 43 -14.72 -0.02 -20.38
CA GLU A 43 -15.20 -1.40 -20.42
C GLU A 43 -14.26 -2.36 -19.68
N THR A 44 -12.94 -2.19 -19.86
CA THR A 44 -11.93 -3.00 -19.16
C THR A 44 -11.99 -2.80 -17.65
N ILE A 45 -12.20 -1.57 -17.18
CA ILE A 45 -12.32 -1.25 -15.75
C ILE A 45 -13.60 -1.87 -15.17
N PHE A 46 -14.72 -1.77 -15.91
CA PHE A 46 -15.97 -2.38 -15.52
C PHE A 46 -15.85 -3.91 -15.41
N ASN A 47 -15.31 -4.58 -16.43
CA ASN A 47 -15.11 -6.03 -16.45
C ASN A 47 -14.14 -6.48 -15.35
N LYS A 48 -13.07 -5.70 -15.09
CA LYS A 48 -12.16 -5.97 -13.98
C LYS A 48 -12.89 -5.88 -12.63
N LYS A 49 -13.75 -4.87 -12.44
CA LYS A 49 -14.54 -4.71 -11.22
C LYS A 49 -15.56 -5.83 -11.04
N LEU A 50 -16.21 -6.25 -12.13
CA LEU A 50 -17.16 -7.37 -12.16
C LEU A 50 -16.46 -8.69 -11.79
N ASN A 51 -15.35 -9.01 -12.44
CA ASN A 51 -14.54 -10.19 -12.13
C ASN A 51 -14.01 -10.18 -10.68
N ASN A 52 -13.66 -9.02 -10.13
CA ASN A 52 -13.22 -8.92 -8.74
C ASN A 52 -14.36 -9.15 -7.74
N ALA A 53 -15.58 -8.67 -8.05
CA ALA A 53 -16.76 -8.92 -7.24
C ALA A 53 -17.15 -10.41 -7.25
N GLU A 54 -17.06 -11.05 -8.42
CA GLU A 54 -17.25 -12.48 -8.56
C GLU A 54 -16.21 -13.30 -7.76
N LYS A 55 -14.92 -12.96 -7.89
CA LYS A 55 -13.85 -13.57 -7.07
C LYS A 55 -14.07 -13.38 -5.59
N LYS A 56 -14.45 -12.18 -5.13
CA LYS A 56 -14.74 -11.90 -3.71
C LYS A 56 -15.90 -12.75 -3.19
N CYS A 57 -16.92 -12.99 -4.02
CA CYS A 57 -17.99 -13.93 -3.69
C CYS A 57 -17.45 -15.36 -3.56
N ASN A 58 -16.59 -15.81 -4.49
CA ASN A 58 -16.01 -17.15 -4.47
C ASN A 58 -15.00 -17.37 -3.32
N GLU A 59 -14.22 -16.36 -2.93
CA GLU A 59 -13.34 -16.39 -1.75
C GLU A 59 -14.15 -16.49 -0.47
N ASN A 60 -15.19 -15.67 -0.31
CA ASN A 60 -16.07 -15.73 0.86
C ASN A 60 -16.88 -17.04 0.94
N LYS A 61 -17.18 -17.66 -0.21
CA LYS A 61 -17.87 -18.95 -0.31
C LYS A 61 -16.92 -20.14 -0.15
N SER A 62 -15.60 -19.92 -0.28
CA SER A 62 -14.57 -20.92 -0.01
C SER A 62 -14.52 -21.19 1.49
N THR A 63 -15.33 -22.15 1.94
CA THR A 63 -15.29 -22.74 3.29
C THR A 63 -14.01 -23.54 3.57
N ASN A 64 -13.05 -23.54 2.64
CA ASN A 64 -11.80 -24.26 2.78
C ASN A 64 -10.76 -23.44 3.55
N ASN A 65 -11.04 -23.19 4.83
CA ASN A 65 -10.05 -22.82 5.85
C ASN A 65 -9.16 -24.02 6.25
N LYS A 66 -8.90 -24.97 5.34
CA LYS A 66 -7.73 -25.83 5.49
C LYS A 66 -6.52 -24.99 5.12
N MET A 67 -6.11 -24.14 6.06
CA MET A 67 -4.75 -23.63 6.12
C MET A 67 -3.87 -24.87 5.91
N LYS A 68 -3.21 -24.97 4.75
CA LYS A 68 -2.15 -25.97 4.59
C LYS A 68 -1.18 -25.61 5.70
N SER A 69 -1.16 -26.41 6.76
CA SER A 69 -0.18 -26.29 7.82
C SER A 69 1.17 -26.37 7.11
N SER A 70 1.81 -25.22 6.88
CA SER A 70 3.20 -25.21 6.48
C SER A 70 3.95 -25.60 7.74
N VAL A 71 4.07 -26.91 7.95
CA VAL A 71 5.06 -27.44 8.89
C VAL A 71 6.41 -27.22 8.23
N ILE A 72 6.84 -25.96 8.21
CA ILE A 72 8.25 -25.64 8.12
C ILE A 72 8.74 -26.00 9.52
N SER A 73 9.25 -27.23 9.68
CA SER A 73 9.98 -27.57 10.90
C SER A 73 11.21 -26.69 10.93
N CYS A 74 11.16 -25.62 11.70
CA CYS A 74 12.34 -24.81 11.98
C CYS A 74 13.23 -25.65 12.89
N ASP A 75 14.26 -26.27 12.30
CA ASP A 75 15.36 -26.89 13.05
C ASP A 75 16.17 -25.77 13.73
N LEU A 76 15.66 -25.29 14.86
CA LEU A 76 16.23 -24.17 15.60
C LEU A 76 17.48 -24.61 16.37
N ASN A 77 18.62 -24.57 15.68
CA ASN A 77 19.94 -24.43 16.28
C ASN A 77 20.62 -23.15 15.79
N ALA A 78 19.91 -22.02 15.83
CA ALA A 78 20.40 -20.74 15.33
C ALA A 78 20.85 -19.82 16.47
N THR A 79 22.02 -20.08 17.05
CA THR A 79 22.77 -19.05 17.80
C THR A 79 23.88 -18.52 16.91
N ASN A 80 23.50 -17.73 15.90
CA ASN A 80 24.45 -17.10 14.99
C ASN A 80 24.68 -15.64 15.39
N TYR A 81 25.89 -15.33 15.84
CA TYR A 81 26.31 -13.93 15.97
C TYR A 81 26.54 -13.35 14.57
N ILE A 82 25.69 -12.40 14.17
CA ILE A 82 25.83 -11.69 12.90
C ILE A 82 26.50 -10.34 13.19
N ARG A 83 27.70 -10.14 12.64
CA ARG A 83 28.44 -8.87 12.78
C ARG A 83 27.57 -7.69 12.32
N GLY A 84 27.46 -6.66 13.15
CA GLY A 84 26.62 -5.47 12.90
C GLY A 84 25.17 -5.57 13.43
N CYS A 85 24.72 -6.77 13.81
CA CYS A 85 23.42 -6.97 14.47
C CYS A 85 23.60 -6.95 15.98
N GLN A 86 23.41 -5.77 16.58
CA GLN A 86 23.38 -5.58 18.03
C GLN A 86 21.93 -5.45 18.55
N SER A 87 21.78 -5.47 19.86
CA SER A 87 20.51 -5.18 20.54
C SER A 87 19.92 -3.86 20.03
N LYS A 88 18.63 -3.89 19.70
CA LYS A 88 17.93 -2.73 19.17
C LYS A 88 17.78 -1.64 20.23
N ILE A 89 17.83 -0.39 19.79
CA ILE A 89 17.72 0.81 20.66
C ILE A 89 16.77 1.86 20.08
N TYR A 90 15.87 1.48 19.16
CA TYR A 90 15.04 2.44 18.42
C TYR A 90 14.16 3.29 19.34
N ASP A 91 13.64 2.73 20.45
CA ASP A 91 12.91 3.46 21.50
C ASP A 91 13.74 3.66 22.78
N GLY A 92 15.07 3.58 22.66
CA GLY A 92 16.00 3.64 23.78
C GLY A 92 16.61 2.28 24.14
N LYS A 93 17.65 2.31 24.96
CA LYS A 93 18.36 1.11 25.40
C LYS A 93 17.57 0.32 26.45
N ILE A 94 17.66 -1.01 26.39
CA ILE A 94 17.21 -1.89 27.47
C ILE A 94 18.09 -1.65 28.72
N PHE A 95 17.47 -1.61 29.89
CA PHE A 95 18.14 -1.39 31.17
C PHE A 95 19.32 -2.38 31.36
N PRO A 96 20.49 -1.94 31.87
CA PRO A 96 20.80 -0.66 32.53
C PRO A 96 21.10 0.53 31.61
N GLY A 97 21.07 0.33 30.29
CA GLY A 97 21.25 1.42 29.35
C GLY A 97 20.12 2.46 29.43
N LYS A 98 20.44 3.72 29.15
CA LYS A 98 19.47 4.83 29.00
C LYS A 98 19.77 5.63 27.73
N GLY A 99 18.74 6.26 27.18
CA GLY A 99 18.81 7.11 25.98
C GLY A 99 19.06 6.33 24.67
N GLY A 100 19.22 7.08 23.58
CA GLY A 100 19.51 6.55 22.23
C GLY A 100 18.26 6.31 21.38
N GLU A 101 17.09 6.76 21.85
CA GLU A 101 15.83 6.72 21.15
C GLU A 101 15.90 7.51 19.83
N LYS A 102 15.31 6.92 18.80
CA LYS A 102 15.08 7.55 17.50
C LYS A 102 13.70 8.19 17.50
N GLN A 103 13.52 9.16 16.63
CA GLN A 103 12.23 9.79 16.40
C GLN A 103 11.75 9.49 15.00
N TRP A 104 10.44 9.56 14.80
CA TRP A 104 9.83 9.49 13.48
C TRP A 104 10.38 10.60 12.59
N ILE A 105 10.83 10.24 11.40
CA ILE A 105 11.24 11.19 10.37
C ILE A 105 10.19 11.14 9.27
N CYS A 106 9.33 12.14 9.22
CA CYS A 106 8.39 12.34 8.12
C CYS A 106 9.08 13.24 7.08
N LYS A 107 9.28 12.76 5.85
CA LYS A 107 9.80 13.58 4.75
C LYS A 107 8.77 13.68 3.64
N ASP A 108 8.57 14.87 3.11
CA ASP A 108 7.52 15.17 2.14
C ASP A 108 7.79 14.58 0.75
N THR A 109 9.05 14.30 0.41
CA THR A 109 9.42 13.68 -0.87
C THR A 109 10.85 13.14 -0.78
N ILE A 110 10.99 11.84 -0.56
CA ILE A 110 12.19 11.11 -0.95
C ILE A 110 11.71 10.09 -1.97
N THR A 111 12.15 10.19 -3.22
CA THR A 111 12.21 9.03 -4.11
C THR A 111 12.91 7.94 -3.30
N HIS A 112 12.21 6.85 -2.96
CA HIS A 112 12.77 5.73 -2.20
C HIS A 112 13.93 5.09 -2.98
N GLY A 113 15.07 5.76 -2.97
CA GLY A 113 16.33 5.32 -3.54
C GLY A 113 17.09 4.59 -2.46
N HIS A 114 17.42 3.34 -2.76
CA HIS A 114 18.37 2.55 -2.00
C HIS A 114 19.72 3.27 -2.03
N THR A 115 20.03 4.11 -1.04
CA THR A 115 21.41 4.55 -0.79
C THR A 115 21.97 3.65 0.30
N ASN A 116 22.54 2.52 -0.13
CA ASN A 116 23.57 1.84 0.63
C ASN A 116 24.83 2.73 0.55
N GLY A 117 25.09 3.47 1.63
CA GLY A 117 26.36 4.13 1.90
C GLY A 117 26.93 3.57 3.19
#